data_AF-A0A0S6UXS9-F1
#
_entry.id   AF-A0A0S6UXS9-F1
#
_cell.length_a   1.000
_cell.length_b   1.000
_cell.length_c   1.000
_cell.angle_alpha   90.00
_cell.angle_beta   90.00
_cell.angle_gamma   90.00
#
_symmetry.space_group_name_H-M   'P 1'
#
loop_
_entity.id
_entity.type
_entity.pdbx_description
1 polymer ?
#
loop_
_entity_poly.entity_id
_entity_poly.type
_entity_poly.pdbx_seq_one_letter_code
_entity_poly.pdbx_strand_id
1 'polypeptide(L)' 'MLVERGLQAMNVELVSEAYAIAANYLRRSGAIPDTLVTDERLLHLIVKLLQQGEFNKIRLANTAIARFQAQTEARAVA' A
#
# COMPACT_ATOMS: atom_id res chain seq x y z
N MET A 1 -4.12 -23.86 -12.93
CA MET A 1 -2.83 -24.13 -13.61
C MET A 1 -1.67 -23.68 -12.71
N LEU A 2 -0.45 -24.21 -12.87
CA LEU A 2 0.72 -23.79 -12.04
C LEU A 2 1.09 -22.31 -12.26
N VAL A 3 0.94 -21.81 -13.49
CA VAL A 3 1.26 -20.43 -13.88
C VAL A 3 0.39 -19.40 -13.14
N GLU A 4 -0.92 -19.67 -13.00
CA GLU A 4 -1.85 -18.78 -12.29
C GLU A 4 -1.51 -18.66 -10.80
N ARG A 5 -1.09 -19.77 -10.18
CA ARG A 5 -0.63 -19.79 -8.78
C ARG A 5 0.68 -19.03 -8.60
N GLY A 6 1.60 -19.11 -9.56
CA GLY A 6 2.84 -18.33 -9.57
C GLY A 6 2.59 -16.82 -9.65
N LEU A 7 1.65 -16.40 -10.51
CA LEU A 7 1.25 -15.00 -10.63
C LEU A 7 0.53 -14.49 -9.37
N GLN A 8 -0.34 -15.30 -8.77
CA GLN A 8 -1.00 -14.97 -7.51
C GLN A 8 -0.01 -14.84 -6.35
N ALA A 9 0.94 -15.77 -6.22
CA ALA A 9 1.98 -15.70 -5.18
C ALA A 9 2.85 -14.43 -5.35
N MET A 10 3.25 -14.11 -6.58
CA MET A 10 4.02 -12.90 -6.88
C MET A 10 3.24 -11.63 -6.57
N ASN A 11 1.92 -11.61 -6.81
CA ASN A 11 1.06 -10.49 -6.43
C ASN A 11 0.97 -10.33 -4.91
N VAL A 12 0.89 -11.42 -4.13
CA VAL A 12 0.86 -11.37 -2.66
C VAL A 12 2.17 -10.82 -2.10
N GLU A 13 3.30 -11.30 -2.61
CA GLU A 13 4.63 -10.80 -2.22
C GLU A 13 4.77 -9.32 -2.53
N LEU A 14 4.42 -8.90 -3.74
CA LEU A 14 4.49 -7.51 -4.18
C LEU A 14 3.62 -6.57 -3.33
N VAL A 15 2.39 -6.99 -2.99
CA VAL A 15 1.51 -6.22 -2.08
C VAL A 15 2.16 -6.12 -0.70
N SER A 16 2.71 -7.22 -0.18
CA SER A 16 3.31 -7.27 1.15
C SER A 16 4.54 -6.36 1.24
N GLU A 17 5.43 -6.40 0.25
CA GLU A 17 6.61 -5.55 0.18
C GLU A 17 6.23 -4.06 0.06
N ALA A 18 5.34 -3.72 -0.87
CA ALA A 18 4.88 -2.34 -1.05
C ALA A 18 4.20 -1.80 0.21
N TYR A 19 3.42 -2.64 0.90
CA TYR A 19 2.77 -2.29 2.15
C TYR A 19 3.79 -2.05 3.25
N ALA A 20 4.78 -2.93 3.42
CA ALA A 20 5.81 -2.76 4.44
C ALA A 20 6.57 -1.44 4.28
N ILE A 21 6.94 -1.08 3.04
CA ILE A 21 7.63 0.19 2.73
C ILE A 21 6.73 1.38 3.09
N ALA A 22 5.49 1.38 2.60
CA ALA A 22 4.57 2.50 2.81
C ALA A 22 4.19 2.67 4.28
N ALA A 23 3.88 1.57 4.97
CA ALA A 23 3.50 1.58 6.38
C ALA A 23 4.67 2.03 7.26
N ASN A 24 5.90 1.60 6.96
CA ASN A 24 7.08 2.07 7.69
C ASN A 24 7.26 3.59 7.56
N TYR A 25 7.13 4.14 6.34
CA TYR A 25 7.20 5.59 6.14
C TYR A 25 6.09 6.33 6.91
N LEU A 26 4.84 5.87 6.77
CA LEU A 26 3.67 6.51 7.37
C LEU A 26 3.67 6.43 8.91
N ARG A 27 4.22 5.36 9.51
CA ARG A 27 4.43 5.29 10.96
C ARG A 27 5.47 6.29 11.42
N ARG A 28 6.61 6.36 10.72
CA ARG A 28 7.70 7.30 11.04
C ARG A 28 7.32 8.76 10.87
N SER A 29 6.38 9.07 9.97
CA SER A 29 5.84 10.42 9.80
C SER A 29 4.66 10.74 10.72
N GLY A 30 4.18 9.77 11.51
CA GLY A 30 3.02 9.93 12.39
C GLY A 30 1.67 9.93 11.67
N ALA A 31 1.64 9.61 10.37
CA ALA A 31 0.41 9.55 9.57
C ALA A 31 -0.45 8.30 9.87
N ILE A 32 0.16 7.22 10.39
CA ILE A 32 -0.55 6.08 10.97
C ILE A 32 0.06 5.70 12.34
N PRO A 33 -0.73 5.10 13.26
CA PRO A 33 -0.22 4.64 14.54
C PRO A 33 0.90 3.60 14.40
N ASP A 34 1.92 3.69 15.25
CA ASP A 34 3.00 2.70 15.33
C ASP A 34 2.53 1.44 16.07
N THR A 35 1.70 0.65 15.38
CA THR A 35 1.17 -0.62 15.88
C THR A 35 1.36 -1.74 14.85
N LEU A 36 1.25 -2.98 15.32
CA LEU A 36 1.30 -4.19 14.47
C LEU A 36 -0.01 -4.41 13.68
N VAL A 37 -1.04 -3.59 13.91
CA VAL A 37 -2.31 -3.70 13.18
C VAL A 37 -2.14 -3.18 11.76
N THR A 38 -2.68 -3.91 10.79
CA THR A 38 -2.72 -3.50 9.39
C THR A 38 -3.67 -2.31 9.21
N ASP A 39 -3.20 -1.23 8.59
CA ASP A 39 -4.06 -0.14 8.13
C ASP A 39 -4.75 -0.58 6.83
N GLU A 40 -6.04 -0.89 6.94
CA GLU A 40 -6.84 -1.40 5.83
C GLU A 40 -6.97 -0.40 4.68
N ARG A 41 -6.93 0.91 4.96
CA ARG A 41 -7.03 1.94 3.91
C ARG A 41 -5.76 1.95 3.06
N LEU A 42 -4.60 1.84 3.71
CA LEU A 42 -3.32 1.74 3.01
C LEU A 42 -3.25 0.46 2.18
N LEU A 43 -3.65 -0.68 2.75
CA LEU A 43 -3.69 -1.96 2.03
C LEU A 43 -4.61 -1.86 0.80
N HIS A 44 -5.79 -1.27 0.97
CA HIS A 44 -6.73 -1.08 -0.13
C HIS A 44 -6.15 -0.22 -1.27
N LEU A 45 -5.44 0.87 -0.94
CA LEU A 45 -4.76 1.71 -1.95
C LEU A 45 -3.74 0.90 -2.77
N ILE A 46 -2.93 0.07 -2.10
CA ILE A 46 -1.90 -0.75 -2.76
C ILE A 46 -2.55 -1.81 -3.67
N VAL A 47 -3.55 -2.53 -3.18
CA VAL A 47 -4.29 -3.53 -3.98
C VAL A 47 -4.93 -2.88 -5.20
N LYS A 48 -5.54 -1.70 -5.03
CA LYS A 48 -6.16 -0.96 -6.14
C LYS A 48 -5.13 -0.53 -7.19
N LEU A 49 -3.96 -0.05 -6.79
CA LEU A 49 -2.90 0.33 -7.73
C LEU A 49 -2.34 -0.89 -8.48
N LEU A 50 -2.19 -2.03 -7.80
CA LEU A 50 -1.77 -3.27 -8.43
C LEU A 50 -2.80 -3.74 -9.47
N GLN A 51 -4.09 -3.69 -9.14
CA GLN A 51 -5.18 -4.00 -10.08
C GLN A 51 -5.23 -3.03 -11.27
N GLN A 52 -4.68 -1.82 -11.14
CA GLN A 52 -4.52 -0.84 -12.21
C GLN A 52 -3.28 -1.09 -13.08
N GLY A 53 -2.50 -2.15 -12.80
CA GLY A 53 -1.34 -2.55 -13.58
C GLY A 53 0.00 -1.99 -13.09
N GLU A 54 0.05 -1.40 -11.90
CA GLU A 54 1.31 -0.96 -11.30
C GLU A 54 2.01 -2.13 -10.59
N PHE A 55 3.04 -2.68 -11.23
CA PHE A 55 3.79 -3.82 -10.70
C PHE A 55 5.15 -3.44 -10.09
N ASN A 56 5.58 -2.17 -10.19
CA ASN A 56 6.82 -1.73 -9.56
C ASN A 56 6.59 -1.48 -8.06
N LYS A 57 7.27 -2.27 -7.22
CA LYS A 57 7.13 -2.21 -5.74
C LYS A 57 7.31 -0.80 -5.16
N ILE A 58 8.29 -0.05 -5.66
CA ILE A 58 8.61 1.29 -5.15
C ILE A 58 7.55 2.29 -5.62
N ARG A 59 7.10 2.18 -6.88
CA ARG A 59 6.06 3.06 -7.39
C ARG A 59 4.71 2.78 -6.71
N LEU A 60 4.37 1.52 -6.44
CA LEU A 60 3.20 1.15 -5.63
C LEU A 60 3.23 1.84 -4.27
N ALA A 61 4.32 1.66 -3.52
CA ALA A 61 4.46 2.21 -2.18
C ALA A 61 4.37 3.74 -2.18
N ASN A 62 5.14 4.42 -3.04
CA ASN A 62 5.17 5.88 -3.11
C ASN A 62 3.82 6.46 -3.55
N THR A 63 3.16 5.83 -4.52
CA THR A 63 1.84 6.30 -4.98
C THR A 63 0.78 6.08 -3.90
N ALA A 64 0.85 4.97 -3.16
CA ALA A 64 -0.04 4.71 -2.03
C ALA A 64 0.17 5.73 -0.90
N ILE A 65 1.43 6.05 -0.54
CA ILE A 65 1.77 7.09 0.44
C ILE A 65 1.13 8.43 0.04
N ALA A 66 1.38 8.88 -1.19
CA ALA A 66 0.88 10.18 -1.67
C ALA A 66 -0.65 10.26 -1.62
N ARG A 67 -1.35 9.21 -2.08
CA ARG A 67 -2.82 9.15 -2.04
C ARG A 67 -3.35 9.08 -0.61
N PHE A 68 -2.68 8.35 0.27
CA PHE A 68 -3.07 8.22 1.67
C PHE A 68 -3.00 9.56 2.40
N GLN A 69 -1.91 10.30 2.22
CA GLN A 69 -1.72 11.62 2.82
C GLN A 69 -2.75 12.62 2.29
N ALA A 70 -2.94 12.70 0.97
CA ALA A 70 -3.94 13.58 0.36
C ALA A 70 -5.37 13.31 0.86
N GLN A 71 -5.75 12.03 1.03
CA GLN A 71 -7.05 11.67 1.61
C GLN A 71 -7.17 12.03 3.09
N THR A 72 -6.06 11.97 3.83
CA THR A 72 -6.03 12.31 5.26
C THR A 72 -6.14 13.83 5.44
N GLU A 73 -5.42 14.60 4.63
CA GLU A 73 -5.54 16.07 4.59
C GLU A 73 -6.95 16.50 4.21
N ALA A 74 -7.56 15.90 3.17
CA ALA A 74 -8.92 16.21 2.76
C ALA A 74 -9.95 15.96 3.88
N ARG A 75 -9.74 14.94 4.73
CA ARG A 75 -10.59 14.66 5.90
C ARG A 75 -10.37 15.62 7.06
N ALA A 76 -9.19 16.22 7.17
CA ALA A 76 -8.89 17.17 8.25
C ALA A 76 -9.50 18.56 7.99
N VAL A 77 -9.84 18.90 6.74
CA VAL A 77 -10.37 20.20 6.31
C VAL A 77 -11.90 20.20 6.16
N ALA A 78 -12.53 19.02 6.13
CA ALA A 78 -13.98 18.84 6.02
C ALA A 78 -14.66 18.82 7.40
#